data_AF-A0A6I0DXS9-F1
#
_entry.id   AF-A0A6I0DXS9-F1
#
_cell.length_a   1.000
_cell.length_b   1.000
_cell.length_c   1.000
_cell.angle_alpha   90.00
_cell.angle_beta   90.00
_cell.angle_gamma   90.00
#
_symmetry.space_group_name_H-M   'P 1'
#
loop_
_entity.id
_entity.type
_entity.pdbx_description
1 polymer ?
#
loop_
_entity_poly.entity_id
_entity_poly.type
_entity_poly.pdbx_seq_one_letter_code
_entity_poly.pdbx_strand_id
1 'polypeptide(L)'
;MKKITLLLALLLLMGTVSANAQFVVAEDNAGNYSTWADADNLGFGFGEWDLWNNASSGWFIGSSSGAGFGNIDSNSKSFGLWGTTGYANAQRLLNAHWGDGATFTIDLATAYRSGARGIDLFASGFDQVWNFNIGSDQYTAGGVNQSWAYSQQSIFKLTVVQEGANLQISLTRGTDTYSTTITGKTLYAFKLYCGGTTGGDLNNLFFNNVKVSYSDWSKVPSDIKVKVAGNAALNADKTVSELEIASGETTLEAGNQLTVGTLTNNGMLTLKTGATVLTSSVGGSGTTYVEQTLPSGRQWWYLASPLSGATSNVIRPDGSANLMTHYDEATFNYSTAYAANSATPLVAGRGYVVKFSDANERTVVFTGGSLNNGEVALT
;
A
#
# COMPACT_ATOMS: atom_id res chain seq x y z
N MET A 1 34.56 -22.92 -39.41
CA MET A 1 33.90 -23.98 -38.62
C MET A 1 33.87 -23.54 -37.16
N LYS A 2 32.66 -23.59 -36.60
CA LYS A 2 32.15 -23.09 -35.31
C LYS A 2 33.14 -23.06 -34.14
N LYS A 3 33.30 -21.87 -33.54
CA LYS A 3 33.52 -21.72 -32.09
C LYS A 3 32.28 -21.02 -31.54
N ILE A 4 31.34 -21.81 -31.04
CA ILE A 4 30.18 -21.32 -30.29
C ILE A 4 30.67 -21.22 -28.84
N THR A 5 30.87 -20.00 -28.37
CA THR A 5 31.10 -19.71 -26.96
C THR A 5 29.75 -19.75 -26.26
N LEU A 6 29.61 -20.71 -25.36
CA LEU A 6 28.47 -20.93 -24.48
C LEU A 6 28.34 -19.71 -23.54
N LEU A 7 27.34 -18.85 -23.76
CA LEU A 7 26.92 -17.87 -22.76
C LEU A 7 25.70 -18.46 -22.05
N LEU A 8 25.88 -18.76 -20.76
CA LEU A 8 24.84 -19.20 -19.84
C LEU A 8 23.66 -18.21 -19.85
N ALA A 9 22.59 -18.57 -20.54
CA ALA A 9 21.26 -18.04 -20.24
C ALA A 9 20.74 -18.82 -19.02
N LEU A 10 21.14 -18.39 -17.82
CA LEU A 10 20.51 -18.83 -16.58
C LEU A 10 19.13 -18.15 -16.52
N LEU A 11 18.17 -18.74 -17.21
CA LEU A 11 16.76 -18.39 -17.12
C LEU A 11 16.27 -18.87 -15.74
N LEU A 12 16.43 -18.03 -14.71
CA LEU A 12 15.68 -18.17 -13.46
C LEU A 12 14.20 -17.92 -13.80
N LEU A 13 13.50 -18.97 -14.25
CA LEU A 13 12.08 -19.12 -13.94
C LEU A 13 11.98 -19.49 -12.45
N MET A 14 12.29 -18.52 -11.58
CA MET A 14 11.64 -18.48 -10.29
C MET A 14 10.27 -17.87 -10.57
N GLY A 15 9.26 -18.72 -10.69
CA GLY A 15 7.90 -18.28 -10.42
C GLY A 15 7.88 -17.80 -8.98
N THR A 16 8.22 -16.52 -8.77
CA THR A 16 7.82 -15.83 -7.57
C THR A 16 6.31 -15.88 -7.60
N VAL A 17 5.72 -16.54 -6.62
CA VAL A 17 4.41 -16.14 -6.16
C VAL A 17 4.62 -14.70 -5.74
N SER A 18 4.49 -13.74 -6.67
CA SER A 18 4.37 -12.35 -6.31
C SER A 18 3.09 -12.34 -5.50
N ALA A 19 3.22 -12.30 -4.17
CA ALA A 19 2.16 -11.74 -3.36
C ALA A 19 1.85 -10.40 -4.03
N ASN A 20 0.65 -10.28 -4.61
CA ASN A 20 0.21 -9.01 -5.18
C ASN A 20 0.45 -7.95 -4.12
N ALA A 21 1.13 -6.85 -4.47
CA ALA A 21 1.29 -5.75 -3.52
C ALA A 21 -0.07 -5.36 -2.97
N GLN A 22 -0.04 -4.99 -1.70
CA GLN A 22 -1.18 -4.46 -1.00
C GLN A 22 -1.15 -2.95 -1.19
N PHE A 23 -2.10 -2.41 -1.96
CA PHE A 23 -2.42 -0.99 -1.98
C PHE A 23 -3.17 -0.67 -0.70
N VAL A 24 -2.45 -0.21 0.31
CA VAL A 24 -3.04 0.16 1.61
C VAL A 24 -3.69 1.53 1.46
N VAL A 25 -4.98 1.59 1.75
CA VAL A 25 -5.77 2.84 1.65
C VAL A 25 -6.15 3.37 3.03
N ALA A 26 -6.10 2.50 4.05
CA ALA A 26 -6.22 2.88 5.44
C ALA A 26 -5.52 1.84 6.33
N GLU A 27 -4.78 2.26 7.34
CA GLU A 27 -4.20 1.37 8.35
C GLU A 27 -4.03 2.09 9.69
N ASP A 28 -4.20 1.37 10.80
CA ASP A 28 -3.97 1.92 12.12
C ASP A 28 -3.59 0.84 13.14
N ASN A 29 -2.76 1.23 14.10
CA ASN A 29 -2.34 0.41 15.21
C ASN A 29 -2.04 1.27 16.45
N ALA A 30 -2.09 0.65 17.63
CA ALA A 30 -1.89 1.33 18.90
C ALA A 30 -0.47 1.92 19.08
N GLY A 31 0.50 1.47 18.28
CA GLY A 31 1.86 2.01 18.24
C GLY A 31 1.91 3.50 17.87
N ASN A 32 0.91 4.00 17.15
CA ASN A 32 0.79 5.41 16.77
C ASN A 32 0.39 6.32 17.96
N TYR A 33 -0.06 5.74 19.07
CA TYR A 33 -0.74 6.46 20.15
C TYR A 33 0.07 6.46 21.45
N SER A 34 0.10 7.62 22.11
CA SER A 34 0.55 7.74 23.51
C SER A 34 -0.62 7.62 24.48
N THR A 35 -1.75 8.20 24.10
CA THR A 35 -3.07 8.08 24.72
C THR A 35 -4.08 7.79 23.62
N TRP A 36 -5.26 7.27 23.98
CA TRP A 36 -6.35 7.04 23.03
C TRP A 36 -7.64 7.61 23.59
N ALA A 37 -8.19 8.60 22.89
CA ALA A 37 -9.40 9.33 23.23
C ALA A 37 -10.38 9.31 22.05
N ASP A 38 -11.61 9.72 22.33
CA ASP A 38 -12.61 9.95 21.29
C ASP A 38 -12.13 11.01 20.29
N ALA A 39 -12.53 10.88 19.03
CA ALA A 39 -12.09 11.66 17.88
C ALA A 39 -10.60 11.51 17.48
N ASP A 40 -9.81 10.68 18.19
CA ASP A 40 -8.40 10.49 17.81
C ASP A 40 -8.25 9.82 16.44
N ASN A 41 -7.24 10.28 15.68
CA ASN A 41 -6.88 9.70 14.38
C ASN A 41 -5.39 9.88 14.06
N LEU A 42 -4.54 9.02 14.61
CA LEU A 42 -3.09 9.04 14.33
C LEU A 42 -2.66 7.95 13.32
N GLY A 43 -3.63 7.21 12.78
CA GLY A 43 -3.42 6.24 11.72
C GLY A 43 -3.33 6.86 10.33
N PHE A 44 -3.21 6.00 9.33
CA PHE A 44 -3.23 6.37 7.93
C PHE A 44 -4.61 6.12 7.32
N GLY A 45 -5.12 7.07 6.53
CA GLY A 45 -6.29 6.90 5.67
C GLY A 45 -7.66 6.91 6.36
N PHE A 46 -7.82 6.30 7.54
CA PHE A 46 -9.09 6.27 8.25
C PHE A 46 -9.61 7.67 8.65
N GLY A 47 -10.91 7.74 8.95
CA GLY A 47 -11.49 8.81 9.75
C GLY A 47 -11.24 8.62 11.26
N GLU A 48 -11.78 9.53 12.05
CA GLU A 48 -11.65 9.54 13.50
C GLU A 48 -12.27 8.29 14.17
N TRP A 49 -11.70 7.90 15.32
CA TRP A 49 -12.35 6.95 16.21
C TRP A 49 -13.59 7.59 16.84
N ASP A 50 -14.70 6.84 16.86
CA ASP A 50 -15.92 7.17 17.61
C ASP A 50 -15.98 6.26 18.84
N LEU A 51 -15.71 6.83 20.01
CA LEU A 51 -15.59 6.11 21.28
C LEU A 51 -16.68 6.56 22.26
N TRP A 52 -17.40 5.59 22.81
CA TRP A 52 -18.37 5.87 23.86
C TRP A 52 -18.48 4.71 24.85
N ASN A 53 -18.84 5.05 26.07
CA ASN A 53 -18.99 4.10 27.15
C ASN A 53 -20.16 4.47 28.07
N ASN A 54 -20.52 3.55 28.96
CA ASN A 54 -21.47 3.81 30.03
C ASN A 54 -21.06 3.09 31.32
N ALA A 55 -21.63 3.48 32.45
CA ALA A 55 -21.36 2.88 33.76
C ALA A 55 -19.86 2.60 34.01
N SER A 56 -19.50 1.45 34.56
CA SER A 56 -18.09 1.07 34.77
C SER A 56 -17.53 0.37 33.54
N SER A 57 -17.01 1.16 32.60
CA SER A 57 -16.33 0.69 31.39
C SER A 57 -15.41 1.77 30.81
N GLY A 58 -14.53 1.42 29.88
CA GLY A 58 -13.66 2.37 29.20
C GLY A 58 -12.67 1.72 28.23
N TRP A 59 -11.71 2.53 27.78
CA TRP A 59 -10.69 2.13 26.81
C TRP A 59 -9.29 2.59 27.25
N PHE A 60 -8.25 2.00 26.68
CA PHE A 60 -6.86 2.29 27.02
C PHE A 60 -5.89 1.84 25.92
N ILE A 61 -4.62 2.26 26.06
CA ILE A 61 -3.48 1.71 25.35
C ILE A 61 -2.68 0.86 26.34
N GLY A 62 -2.34 -0.37 25.98
CA GLY A 62 -1.54 -1.27 26.82
C GLY A 62 -0.82 -2.33 25.99
N SER A 63 -0.13 -3.28 26.62
CA SER A 63 0.45 -4.43 25.93
C SER A 63 -0.44 -5.65 26.12
N SER A 64 -0.94 -6.22 25.02
CA SER A 64 -1.73 -7.46 25.03
C SER A 64 -0.91 -8.60 25.61
N SER A 65 0.33 -8.75 25.14
CA SER A 65 1.25 -9.78 25.61
C SER A 65 1.67 -9.58 27.06
N GLY A 66 1.97 -8.34 27.46
CA GLY A 66 2.28 -7.96 28.84
C GLY A 66 1.13 -8.19 29.82
N ALA A 67 -0.12 -8.10 29.35
CA ALA A 67 -1.32 -8.43 30.13
C ALA A 67 -1.66 -9.94 30.13
N GLY A 68 -0.85 -10.78 29.48
CA GLY A 68 -1.00 -12.25 29.46
C GLY A 68 -1.89 -12.81 28.36
N PHE A 69 -2.23 -12.01 27.34
CA PHE A 69 -2.98 -12.42 26.15
C PHE A 69 -2.05 -12.93 25.04
N GLY A 70 -2.63 -13.35 23.90
CA GLY A 70 -1.87 -13.52 22.67
C GLY A 70 -1.27 -12.20 22.21
N ASN A 71 -0.04 -12.23 21.68
CA ASN A 71 0.68 -11.02 21.30
C ASN A 71 0.19 -10.47 19.94
N ILE A 72 -0.52 -9.34 19.98
CA ILE A 72 -0.90 -8.57 18.80
C ILE A 72 -0.28 -7.16 18.81
N ASP A 73 0.75 -6.93 19.63
CA ASP A 73 1.30 -5.60 19.88
C ASP A 73 2.07 -5.03 18.66
N SER A 74 1.94 -3.73 18.44
CA SER A 74 2.80 -2.92 17.57
C SER A 74 3.53 -1.90 18.43
N ASN A 75 4.86 -1.83 18.35
CA ASN A 75 5.68 -1.01 19.26
C ASN A 75 5.33 -1.25 20.74
N SER A 76 5.13 -2.51 21.11
CA SER A 76 4.73 -2.96 22.46
C SER A 76 3.37 -2.40 22.94
N LYS A 77 2.50 -1.99 22.02
CA LYS A 77 1.18 -1.43 22.31
C LYS A 77 0.08 -2.11 21.50
N SER A 78 -1.10 -2.21 22.08
CA SER A 78 -2.39 -2.63 21.54
C SER A 78 -3.49 -1.75 22.13
N PHE A 79 -4.61 -1.61 21.40
CA PHE A 79 -5.79 -0.95 21.94
C PHE A 79 -6.52 -1.92 22.85
N GLY A 80 -7.10 -1.41 23.93
CA GLY A 80 -7.83 -2.21 24.92
C GLY A 80 -9.20 -1.61 25.25
N LEU A 81 -10.21 -2.47 25.40
CA LEU A 81 -11.54 -2.14 25.90
C LEU A 81 -11.85 -2.97 27.16
N TRP A 82 -12.47 -2.35 28.16
CA TRP A 82 -12.89 -3.00 29.39
C TRP A 82 -14.30 -2.56 29.79
N GLY A 83 -15.03 -3.42 30.49
CA GLY A 83 -16.34 -3.09 31.04
C GLY A 83 -16.87 -4.15 32.00
N THR A 84 -17.42 -3.72 33.13
CA THR A 84 -18.01 -4.62 34.15
C THR A 84 -19.53 -4.47 34.15
N THR A 85 -20.05 -3.40 34.75
CA THR A 85 -21.49 -3.07 34.75
C THR A 85 -21.93 -2.30 33.51
N GLY A 86 -20.97 -1.86 32.68
CA GLY A 86 -21.22 -1.15 31.43
C GLY A 86 -20.50 -1.76 30.24
N TYR A 87 -20.56 -1.04 29.11
CA TYR A 87 -19.96 -1.38 27.83
C TYR A 87 -19.12 -0.23 27.31
N ALA A 88 -17.87 -0.52 26.97
CA ALA A 88 -17.04 0.34 26.14
C ALA A 88 -17.21 -0.05 24.68
N ASN A 89 -17.22 0.94 23.80
CA ASN A 89 -17.39 0.77 22.36
C ASN A 89 -16.34 1.59 21.61
N ALA A 90 -15.87 1.06 20.49
CA ALA A 90 -14.99 1.78 19.57
C ALA A 90 -15.42 1.49 18.13
N GLN A 91 -15.76 2.52 17.37
CA GLN A 91 -16.31 2.41 16.03
C GLN A 91 -15.47 3.20 15.03
N ARG A 92 -15.40 2.70 13.79
CA ARG A 92 -14.91 3.45 12.63
C ARG A 92 -15.72 3.17 11.37
N LEU A 93 -15.87 4.22 10.58
CA LEU A 93 -16.37 4.13 9.21
C LEU A 93 -15.27 3.66 8.26
N LEU A 94 -15.67 2.90 7.25
CA LEU A 94 -14.80 2.37 6.19
C LEU A 94 -15.20 2.89 4.80
N ASN A 95 -16.40 3.47 4.67
CA ASN A 95 -17.07 3.75 3.39
C ASN A 95 -16.27 4.62 2.42
N ALA A 96 -15.47 5.58 2.91
CA ALA A 96 -14.64 6.42 2.06
C ALA A 96 -13.51 5.65 1.34
N HIS A 97 -13.17 4.44 1.80
CA HIS A 97 -12.04 3.65 1.33
C HIS A 97 -12.45 2.23 0.89
N TRP A 98 -13.74 1.96 0.82
CA TRP A 98 -14.29 0.62 0.61
C TRP A 98 -15.02 0.50 -0.72
N GLY A 99 -14.84 -0.65 -1.39
CA GLY A 99 -15.39 -0.94 -2.70
C GLY A 99 -15.07 -2.37 -3.12
N ASP A 100 -15.52 -2.76 -4.31
CA ASP A 100 -15.21 -4.08 -4.88
C ASP A 100 -13.69 -4.35 -4.92
N GLY A 101 -13.25 -5.51 -4.46
CA GLY A 101 -11.84 -5.88 -4.34
C GLY A 101 -11.15 -5.41 -3.05
N ALA A 102 -11.83 -4.65 -2.19
CA ALA A 102 -11.30 -4.23 -0.90
C ALA A 102 -11.18 -5.40 0.07
N THR A 103 -10.14 -5.39 0.89
CA THR A 103 -9.94 -6.32 2.01
C THR A 103 -9.76 -5.52 3.30
N PHE A 104 -10.59 -5.81 4.31
CA PHE A 104 -10.46 -5.32 5.68
C PHE A 104 -9.86 -6.40 6.57
N THR A 105 -8.89 -6.05 7.41
CA THR A 105 -8.32 -6.94 8.42
C THR A 105 -8.21 -6.27 9.78
N ILE A 106 -8.36 -7.06 10.84
CA ILE A 106 -8.11 -6.66 12.23
C ILE A 106 -7.72 -7.89 13.06
N ASP A 107 -6.80 -7.70 14.00
CA ASP A 107 -6.42 -8.71 14.98
C ASP A 107 -7.11 -8.42 16.31
N LEU A 108 -7.68 -9.45 16.95
CA LEU A 108 -8.29 -9.40 18.27
C LEU A 108 -7.57 -10.39 19.20
N ALA A 109 -7.38 -10.03 20.45
CA ALA A 109 -6.86 -10.91 21.48
C ALA A 109 -7.77 -10.89 22.70
N THR A 110 -8.14 -12.07 23.18
CA THR A 110 -8.93 -12.22 24.42
C THR A 110 -8.51 -13.47 25.17
N ALA A 111 -8.56 -13.38 26.51
CA ALA A 111 -8.23 -14.44 27.43
C ALA A 111 -9.53 -15.09 27.93
N TYR A 112 -10.11 -14.55 29.01
CA TYR A 112 -11.33 -15.10 29.60
C TYR A 112 -12.57 -14.82 28.74
N ARG A 113 -13.65 -15.57 29.01
CA ARG A 113 -14.88 -15.60 28.19
C ARG A 113 -16.15 -15.21 28.96
N SER A 114 -15.99 -14.45 30.05
CA SER A 114 -17.12 -13.87 30.83
C SER A 114 -17.74 -12.64 30.16
N GLY A 115 -18.99 -12.30 30.44
CA GLY A 115 -19.62 -11.11 29.82
C GLY A 115 -19.74 -11.23 28.30
N ALA A 116 -19.54 -10.11 27.59
CA ALA A 116 -19.59 -10.05 26.13
C ALA A 116 -18.54 -9.07 25.58
N ARG A 117 -17.78 -9.53 24.58
CA ARG A 117 -16.81 -8.70 23.85
C ARG A 117 -16.60 -9.22 22.44
N GLY A 118 -16.25 -8.33 21.52
CA GLY A 118 -16.00 -8.74 20.15
C GLY A 118 -16.20 -7.60 19.16
N ILE A 119 -16.71 -7.93 17.98
CA ILE A 119 -16.83 -7.01 16.85
C ILE A 119 -18.16 -7.22 16.11
N ASP A 120 -18.81 -6.10 15.81
CA ASP A 120 -19.95 -5.99 14.89
C ASP A 120 -19.48 -5.43 13.55
N LEU A 121 -20.01 -5.97 12.46
CA LEU A 121 -19.85 -5.43 11.10
C LEU A 121 -21.18 -4.87 10.61
N PHE A 122 -21.13 -3.70 9.99
CA PHE A 122 -22.30 -2.99 9.51
C PHE A 122 -22.23 -2.76 8.01
N ALA A 123 -23.37 -2.87 7.35
CA ALA A 123 -23.61 -2.33 6.03
C ALA A 123 -24.14 -0.88 6.11
N SER A 124 -24.38 -0.28 4.95
CA SER A 124 -24.90 1.09 4.84
C SER A 124 -26.13 1.32 5.71
N GLY A 125 -26.20 2.47 6.37
CA GLY A 125 -27.27 2.80 7.32
C GLY A 125 -27.12 2.15 8.70
N PHE A 126 -25.92 1.65 9.04
CA PHE A 126 -25.65 0.91 10.28
C PHE A 126 -26.50 -0.35 10.45
N ASP A 127 -26.83 -1.02 9.34
CA ASP A 127 -27.47 -2.34 9.35
C ASP A 127 -26.44 -3.39 9.78
N GLN A 128 -26.58 -3.97 10.97
CA GLN A 128 -25.66 -4.99 11.46
C GLN A 128 -25.80 -6.27 10.64
N VAL A 129 -24.75 -6.64 9.92
CA VAL A 129 -24.77 -7.79 8.99
C VAL A 129 -24.07 -9.02 9.55
N TRP A 130 -23.15 -8.84 10.50
CA TRP A 130 -22.41 -9.95 11.10
C TRP A 130 -21.82 -9.55 12.46
N ASN A 131 -21.61 -10.55 13.31
CA ASN A 131 -20.99 -10.38 14.64
C ASN A 131 -20.05 -11.55 14.95
N PHE A 132 -18.96 -11.24 15.63
CA PHE A 132 -18.18 -12.21 16.40
C PHE A 132 -18.17 -11.81 17.87
N ASN A 133 -18.67 -12.69 18.72
CA ASN A 133 -18.82 -12.49 20.15
C ASN A 133 -18.08 -13.56 20.96
N ILE A 134 -17.33 -13.11 21.96
CA ILE A 134 -16.74 -13.94 23.01
C ILE A 134 -17.48 -13.64 24.32
N GLY A 135 -18.16 -14.64 24.86
CA GLY A 135 -19.02 -14.46 26.03
C GLY A 135 -19.73 -15.75 26.41
N SER A 136 -20.31 -15.78 27.61
CA SER A 136 -21.01 -16.96 28.14
C SER A 136 -20.20 -18.26 28.03
N ASP A 137 -18.88 -18.15 28.16
CA ASP A 137 -17.93 -19.25 27.97
C ASP A 137 -17.96 -19.89 26.57
N GLN A 138 -18.24 -19.10 25.53
CA GLN A 138 -18.30 -19.53 24.13
C GLN A 138 -17.61 -18.54 23.18
N TYR A 139 -17.31 -19.05 21.97
CA TYR A 139 -16.93 -18.25 20.80
C TYR A 139 -18.04 -18.38 19.76
N THR A 140 -18.72 -17.28 19.45
CA THR A 140 -19.87 -17.27 18.54
C THR A 140 -19.58 -16.38 17.35
N ALA A 141 -19.58 -16.93 16.14
CA ALA A 141 -19.37 -16.20 14.89
C ALA A 141 -20.61 -16.34 14.00
N GLY A 142 -21.18 -15.21 13.56
CA GLY A 142 -22.42 -15.19 12.78
C GLY A 142 -23.60 -15.88 13.48
N GLY A 143 -23.65 -15.81 14.82
CA GLY A 143 -24.68 -16.49 15.62
C GLY A 143 -24.45 -17.99 15.87
N VAL A 144 -23.37 -18.57 15.35
CA VAL A 144 -23.04 -20.00 15.50
C VAL A 144 -21.93 -20.18 16.52
N ASN A 145 -22.14 -21.06 17.50
CA ASN A 145 -21.10 -21.49 18.43
C ASN A 145 -20.05 -22.32 17.68
N GLN A 146 -18.79 -21.88 17.75
CA GLN A 146 -17.69 -22.51 17.02
C GLN A 146 -17.13 -23.75 17.72
N SER A 147 -17.46 -24.01 19.00
CA SER A 147 -16.92 -25.13 19.79
C SER A 147 -15.40 -25.20 19.85
N TRP A 148 -14.76 -24.07 19.57
CA TRP A 148 -13.32 -23.87 19.64
C TRP A 148 -12.83 -23.99 21.08
N ALA A 149 -11.78 -24.78 21.31
CA ALA A 149 -11.20 -24.99 22.64
C ALA A 149 -10.75 -23.67 23.28
N TYR A 150 -10.84 -23.55 24.60
CA TYR A 150 -10.34 -22.37 25.30
C TYR A 150 -8.81 -22.26 25.18
N SER A 151 -8.32 -21.05 24.95
CA SER A 151 -6.90 -20.69 25.12
C SER A 151 -6.80 -19.25 25.58
N GLN A 152 -6.03 -19.01 26.65
CA GLN A 152 -5.77 -17.66 27.17
C GLN A 152 -5.03 -16.79 26.16
N GLN A 153 -4.19 -17.41 25.33
CA GLN A 153 -3.36 -16.72 24.33
C GLN A 153 -4.03 -16.70 22.95
N SER A 154 -5.37 -16.73 22.90
CA SER A 154 -6.10 -16.72 21.63
C SER A 154 -5.88 -15.41 20.88
N ILE A 155 -5.44 -15.53 19.62
CA ILE A 155 -5.40 -14.44 18.65
C ILE A 155 -6.38 -14.78 17.53
N PHE A 156 -7.29 -13.86 17.26
CA PHE A 156 -8.27 -13.95 16.20
C PHE A 156 -7.92 -12.96 15.12
N LYS A 157 -7.80 -13.44 13.88
CA LYS A 157 -7.66 -12.58 12.72
C LYS A 157 -8.97 -12.60 11.94
N LEU A 158 -9.63 -11.45 11.88
CA LEU A 158 -10.79 -11.25 11.03
C LEU A 158 -10.31 -10.69 9.69
N THR A 159 -10.78 -11.28 8.60
CA THR A 159 -10.59 -10.80 7.23
C THR A 159 -11.95 -10.71 6.55
N VAL A 160 -12.25 -9.56 5.96
CA VAL A 160 -13.45 -9.34 5.15
C VAL A 160 -13.03 -8.90 3.77
N VAL A 161 -13.52 -9.55 2.72
CA VAL A 161 -13.26 -9.17 1.32
C VAL A 161 -14.58 -8.76 0.67
N GLN A 162 -14.60 -7.62 -0.01
CA GLN A 162 -15.71 -7.23 -0.88
C GLN A 162 -15.53 -7.89 -2.25
N GLU A 163 -16.42 -8.80 -2.61
CA GLU A 163 -16.47 -9.44 -3.93
C GLU A 163 -17.77 -9.04 -4.63
N GLY A 164 -17.68 -8.05 -5.53
CA GLY A 164 -18.83 -7.40 -6.12
C GLY A 164 -19.76 -6.86 -5.03
N ALA A 165 -20.98 -7.38 -4.98
CA ALA A 165 -21.99 -6.99 -3.98
C ALA A 165 -22.01 -7.90 -2.73
N ASN A 166 -20.99 -8.73 -2.51
CA ASN A 166 -20.97 -9.70 -1.41
C ASN A 166 -19.79 -9.45 -0.46
N LEU A 167 -19.98 -9.78 0.81
CA LEU A 167 -18.92 -9.81 1.81
C LEU A 167 -18.49 -11.24 2.07
N GLN A 168 -17.24 -11.57 1.75
CA GLN A 168 -16.60 -12.81 2.19
C GLN A 168 -15.95 -12.57 3.54
N ILE A 169 -16.44 -13.25 4.57
CA ILE A 169 -15.94 -13.12 5.93
C ILE A 169 -15.16 -14.38 6.27
N SER A 170 -13.94 -14.20 6.79
CA SER A 170 -13.09 -15.27 7.33
C SER A 170 -12.57 -14.86 8.71
N LEU A 171 -12.67 -15.77 9.67
CA LEU A 171 -12.15 -15.60 11.02
C LEU A 171 -11.27 -16.80 11.35
N THR A 172 -10.03 -16.54 11.74
CA THR A 172 -9.07 -17.61 12.08
C THR A 172 -8.54 -17.46 13.49
N ARG A 173 -8.28 -18.58 14.17
CA ARG A 173 -7.56 -18.65 15.44
C ARG A 173 -6.63 -19.86 15.45
N GLY A 174 -5.33 -19.63 15.19
CA GLY A 174 -4.39 -20.74 14.96
C GLY A 174 -4.84 -21.56 13.75
N THR A 175 -5.12 -22.86 13.95
CA THR A 175 -5.66 -23.74 12.89
C THR A 175 -7.19 -23.70 12.78
N ASP A 176 -7.89 -23.12 13.76
CA ASP A 176 -9.34 -23.02 13.73
C ASP A 176 -9.78 -21.95 12.73
N THR A 177 -10.84 -22.24 11.97
CA THR A 177 -11.35 -21.35 10.93
C THR A 177 -12.88 -21.31 10.91
N TYR A 178 -13.41 -20.13 10.59
CA TYR A 178 -14.82 -19.89 10.26
C TYR A 178 -14.86 -19.06 8.99
N SER A 179 -15.80 -19.36 8.09
CA SER A 179 -16.05 -18.54 6.92
C SER A 179 -17.54 -18.48 6.58
N THR A 180 -17.97 -17.36 6.01
CA THR A 180 -19.33 -17.16 5.51
C THR A 180 -19.36 -16.08 4.43
N THR A 181 -20.42 -16.07 3.62
CA THR A 181 -20.70 -15.03 2.64
C THR A 181 -21.98 -14.30 3.01
N ILE A 182 -21.92 -12.97 3.12
CA ILE A 182 -23.12 -12.13 3.23
C ILE A 182 -23.42 -11.54 1.85
N THR A 183 -24.57 -11.91 1.28
CA THR A 183 -24.92 -11.53 -0.09
C THR A 183 -25.61 -10.18 -0.17
N GLY A 184 -25.33 -9.40 -1.21
CA GLY A 184 -26.02 -8.13 -1.50
C GLY A 184 -25.76 -7.03 -0.48
N LYS A 185 -24.58 -7.05 0.17
CA LYS A 185 -24.17 -6.08 1.19
C LYS A 185 -22.77 -5.56 0.89
N THR A 186 -22.57 -4.30 1.26
CA THR A 186 -21.29 -3.61 1.22
C THR A 186 -20.91 -3.20 2.63
N LEU A 187 -19.66 -3.45 3.02
CA LEU A 187 -19.18 -3.10 4.35
C LEU A 187 -19.10 -1.57 4.47
N TYR A 188 -19.57 -1.05 5.59
CA TYR A 188 -19.70 0.37 5.83
C TYR A 188 -18.93 0.80 7.08
N ALA A 189 -19.03 0.02 8.14
CA ALA A 189 -18.39 0.31 9.42
C ALA A 189 -18.13 -0.98 10.20
N PHE A 190 -17.29 -0.87 11.24
CA PHE A 190 -17.17 -1.88 12.28
C PHE A 190 -17.24 -1.22 13.65
N LYS A 191 -17.70 -1.97 14.65
CA LYS A 191 -17.71 -1.54 16.06
C LYS A 191 -17.19 -2.66 16.95
N LEU A 192 -16.20 -2.34 17.75
CA LEU A 192 -15.68 -3.18 18.81
C LEU A 192 -16.43 -2.88 20.11
N TYR A 193 -16.61 -3.89 20.95
CA TYR A 193 -17.27 -3.71 22.24
C TYR A 193 -16.68 -4.63 23.31
N CYS A 194 -16.77 -4.20 24.57
CA CYS A 194 -16.45 -5.01 25.75
C CYS A 194 -17.29 -4.56 26.94
N GLY A 195 -18.00 -5.49 27.57
CA GLY A 195 -18.84 -5.19 28.73
C GLY A 195 -19.42 -6.41 29.42
N GLY A 196 -20.11 -6.18 30.55
CA GLY A 196 -20.77 -7.26 31.31
C GLY A 196 -19.79 -8.25 31.95
N THR A 197 -18.51 -7.91 32.08
CA THR A 197 -17.47 -8.85 32.53
C THR A 197 -17.37 -8.90 34.06
N THR A 198 -16.70 -9.93 34.58
CA THR A 198 -16.44 -10.07 36.03
C THR A 198 -15.31 -9.17 36.56
N GLY A 199 -14.71 -8.32 35.71
CA GLY A 199 -13.58 -7.45 36.07
C GLY A 199 -12.21 -8.15 36.07
N GLY A 200 -11.14 -7.36 36.10
CA GLY A 200 -9.75 -7.82 36.02
C GLY A 200 -9.21 -7.91 34.59
N ASP A 201 -7.89 -7.77 34.44
CA ASP A 201 -7.24 -7.50 33.15
C ASP A 201 -7.50 -8.56 32.08
N LEU A 202 -7.56 -9.84 32.46
CA LEU A 202 -7.81 -10.96 31.54
C LEU A 202 -9.24 -11.02 30.97
N ASN A 203 -10.14 -10.12 31.41
CA ASN A 203 -11.48 -9.97 30.85
C ASN A 203 -11.60 -8.87 29.78
N ASN A 204 -10.51 -8.15 29.50
CA ASN A 204 -10.49 -7.10 28.49
C ASN A 204 -10.55 -7.68 27.07
N LEU A 205 -10.91 -6.84 26.11
CA LEU A 205 -10.69 -7.09 24.69
C LEU A 205 -9.50 -6.26 24.23
N PHE A 206 -8.47 -6.91 23.72
CA PHE A 206 -7.41 -6.22 22.98
C PHE A 206 -7.68 -6.34 21.47
N PHE A 207 -7.32 -5.31 20.73
CA PHE A 207 -7.33 -5.32 19.28
C PHE A 207 -6.20 -4.48 18.71
N ASN A 208 -5.78 -4.78 17.47
CA ASN A 208 -4.73 -4.04 16.79
C ASN A 208 -4.71 -4.32 15.28
N ASN A 209 -3.77 -3.69 14.56
CA ASN A 209 -3.44 -3.95 13.15
C ASN A 209 -4.65 -3.83 12.20
N VAL A 210 -5.43 -2.76 12.39
CA VAL A 210 -6.60 -2.47 11.55
C VAL A 210 -6.13 -2.01 10.18
N LYS A 211 -6.65 -2.59 9.08
CA LYS A 211 -6.21 -2.23 7.73
C LYS A 211 -7.30 -2.43 6.69
N VAL A 212 -7.35 -1.54 5.70
CA VAL A 212 -8.10 -1.67 4.44
C VAL A 212 -7.14 -1.56 3.27
N SER A 213 -7.29 -2.46 2.30
CA SER A 213 -6.39 -2.52 1.15
C SER A 213 -7.00 -3.15 -0.09
N TYR A 214 -6.33 -2.96 -1.22
CA TYR A 214 -6.62 -3.62 -2.49
C TYR A 214 -5.39 -4.39 -2.98
N SER A 215 -5.61 -5.43 -3.78
CA SER A 215 -4.57 -6.15 -4.52
C SER A 215 -4.51 -5.77 -5.99
N ASP A 216 -5.54 -5.07 -6.50
CA ASP A 216 -5.64 -4.60 -7.88
C ASP A 216 -5.79 -3.07 -7.89
N TRP A 217 -4.83 -2.39 -8.52
CA TRP A 217 -4.81 -0.94 -8.64
C TRP A 217 -6.03 -0.40 -9.38
N SER A 218 -6.57 -1.16 -10.34
CA SER A 218 -7.77 -0.74 -11.08
C SER A 218 -8.98 -0.54 -10.15
N LYS A 219 -9.03 -1.26 -9.04
CA LYS A 219 -10.09 -1.24 -8.02
C LYS A 219 -9.89 -0.23 -6.91
N VAL A 220 -8.68 0.31 -6.75
CA VAL A 220 -8.41 1.35 -5.77
C VAL A 220 -9.30 2.57 -6.04
N PRO A 221 -10.02 3.09 -5.02
CA PRO A 221 -10.82 4.31 -5.16
C PRO A 221 -9.96 5.50 -5.60
N SER A 222 -10.57 6.44 -6.31
CA SER A 222 -9.91 7.70 -6.67
C SER A 222 -9.88 8.67 -5.49
N ASP A 223 -9.03 9.69 -5.59
CA ASP A 223 -8.95 10.87 -4.70
C ASP A 223 -8.61 10.57 -3.23
N ILE A 224 -8.26 9.33 -2.91
CA ILE A 224 -7.81 8.91 -1.58
C ILE A 224 -6.28 8.85 -1.48
N LYS A 225 -5.78 8.74 -0.25
CA LYS A 225 -4.37 8.44 0.02
C LYS A 225 -4.11 6.96 -0.21
N VAL A 226 -2.98 6.63 -0.83
CA VAL A 226 -2.57 5.25 -1.04
C VAL A 226 -1.11 5.06 -0.63
N LYS A 227 -0.86 4.00 0.11
CA LYS A 227 0.47 3.53 0.49
C LYS A 227 0.73 2.18 -0.15
N VAL A 228 1.88 2.06 -0.81
CA VAL A 228 2.37 0.82 -1.42
C VAL A 228 3.49 0.26 -0.54
N ALA A 229 3.30 -0.96 -0.05
CA ALA A 229 4.32 -1.72 0.65
C ALA A 229 4.67 -2.97 -0.17
N GLY A 230 5.86 -2.98 -0.78
CA GLY A 230 6.33 -4.08 -1.62
C GLY A 230 6.12 -3.84 -3.12
N ASN A 231 6.16 -4.92 -3.90
CA ASN A 231 6.22 -4.82 -5.36
C ASN A 231 4.83 -4.69 -5.99
N ALA A 232 4.57 -3.59 -6.70
CA ALA A 232 3.26 -3.22 -7.23
C ALA A 232 3.28 -2.83 -8.71
N ALA A 233 2.16 -3.07 -9.39
CA ALA A 233 1.88 -2.57 -10.73
C ALA A 233 0.67 -1.62 -10.69
N LEU A 234 0.88 -0.38 -11.10
CA LEU A 234 -0.17 0.62 -11.34
C LEU A 234 -0.68 0.41 -12.76
N ASN A 235 -1.64 -0.51 -12.89
CA ASN A 235 -2.09 -1.11 -14.15
C ASN A 235 -3.29 -0.39 -14.82
N ALA A 236 -3.66 0.79 -14.33
CA ALA A 236 -4.77 1.57 -14.86
C ALA A 236 -4.58 3.07 -14.60
N ASP A 237 -5.22 3.89 -15.43
CA ASP A 237 -5.34 5.33 -15.18
C ASP A 237 -6.02 5.59 -13.84
N LYS A 238 -5.45 6.49 -13.03
CA LYS A 238 -5.99 6.79 -11.70
C LYS A 238 -5.60 8.17 -11.22
N THR A 239 -6.52 8.80 -10.49
CA THR A 239 -6.27 10.00 -9.70
C THR A 239 -6.30 9.62 -8.22
N VAL A 240 -5.24 9.94 -7.47
CA VAL A 240 -5.16 9.74 -6.02
C VAL A 240 -4.69 11.04 -5.36
N SER A 241 -5.08 11.31 -4.11
CA SER A 241 -4.64 12.56 -3.46
C SER A 241 -3.17 12.49 -3.04
N GLU A 242 -2.73 11.32 -2.55
CA GLU A 242 -1.35 11.06 -2.17
C GLU A 242 -0.96 9.63 -2.56
N LEU A 243 0.26 9.44 -3.04
CA LEU A 243 0.86 8.13 -3.24
C LEU A 243 2.20 8.06 -2.49
N GLU A 244 2.27 7.16 -1.51
CA GLU A 244 3.52 6.81 -0.83
C GLU A 244 3.98 5.43 -1.30
N ILE A 245 5.15 5.37 -1.94
CA ILE A 245 5.88 4.12 -2.19
C ILE A 245 6.84 3.95 -1.01
N ALA A 246 6.40 3.21 0.01
CA ALA A 246 7.15 3.06 1.24
C ALA A 246 8.40 2.18 1.05
N SER A 247 8.29 1.14 0.22
CA SER A 247 9.38 0.23 -0.14
C SER A 247 9.00 -0.64 -1.33
N GLY A 248 9.98 -1.39 -1.87
CA GLY A 248 9.77 -2.31 -2.99
C GLY A 248 9.77 -1.63 -4.36
N GLU A 249 9.39 -2.38 -5.38
CA GLU A 249 9.37 -1.94 -6.78
C GLU A 249 7.95 -1.64 -7.23
N THR A 250 7.65 -0.37 -7.51
CA THR A 250 6.37 0.07 -8.09
C THR A 250 6.57 0.41 -9.55
N THR A 251 5.74 -0.17 -10.41
CA THR A 251 5.74 0.10 -11.86
C THR A 251 4.46 0.79 -12.26
N LEU A 252 4.54 1.95 -12.93
CA LEU A 252 3.42 2.50 -13.69
C LEU A 252 3.45 1.89 -15.09
N GLU A 253 2.42 1.10 -15.40
CA GLU A 253 2.37 0.30 -16.62
C GLU A 253 2.28 1.16 -17.89
N ALA A 254 2.65 0.58 -19.03
CA ALA A 254 2.79 1.29 -20.29
C ALA A 254 1.49 1.99 -20.71
N GLY A 255 1.61 3.25 -21.11
CA GLY A 255 0.48 4.06 -21.57
C GLY A 255 -0.47 4.58 -20.48
N ASN A 256 -0.30 4.16 -19.22
CA ASN A 256 -1.18 4.60 -18.14
C ASN A 256 -0.76 5.97 -17.58
N GLN A 257 -1.74 6.70 -17.07
CA GLN A 257 -1.58 7.98 -16.41
C GLN A 257 -1.90 7.89 -14.90
N LEU A 258 -0.95 8.31 -14.09
CA LEU A 258 -1.16 8.59 -12.66
C LEU A 258 -1.27 10.09 -12.47
N THR A 259 -2.42 10.56 -11.99
CA THR A 259 -2.56 11.92 -11.45
C THR A 259 -2.49 11.84 -9.93
N VAL A 260 -1.56 12.59 -9.32
CA VAL A 260 -1.35 12.55 -7.87
C VAL A 260 -1.06 13.94 -7.32
N GLY A 261 -1.63 14.28 -6.15
CA GLY A 261 -1.29 15.55 -5.49
C GLY A 261 0.17 15.57 -5.05
N THR A 262 0.51 14.64 -4.15
CA THR A 262 1.87 14.44 -3.61
C THR A 262 2.35 13.01 -3.85
N LEU A 263 3.49 12.87 -4.51
CA LEU A 263 4.18 11.59 -4.69
C LEU A 263 5.39 11.51 -3.76
N THR A 264 5.42 10.54 -2.85
CA THR A 264 6.60 10.24 -2.05
C THR A 264 7.15 8.88 -2.46
N ASN A 265 8.35 8.85 -3.01
CA ASN A 265 9.03 7.62 -3.40
C ASN A 265 10.19 7.33 -2.44
N ASN A 266 10.06 6.32 -1.60
CA ASN A 266 11.13 5.79 -0.73
C ASN A 266 11.64 4.42 -1.22
N GLY A 267 11.03 3.86 -2.26
CA GLY A 267 11.43 2.60 -2.89
C GLY A 267 11.99 2.81 -4.29
N MET A 268 11.54 1.95 -5.21
CA MET A 268 11.82 2.06 -6.63
C MET A 268 10.52 2.38 -7.38
N LEU A 269 10.55 3.41 -8.22
CA LEU A 269 9.44 3.76 -9.11
C LEU A 269 9.90 3.65 -10.56
N THR A 270 9.25 2.79 -11.35
CA THR A 270 9.50 2.64 -12.78
C THR A 270 8.32 3.14 -13.60
N LEU A 271 8.55 4.07 -14.51
CA LEU A 271 7.57 4.51 -15.50
C LEU A 271 7.88 3.76 -16.80
N LYS A 272 6.97 2.89 -17.23
CA LYS A 272 7.08 2.20 -18.52
C LYS A 272 6.93 3.17 -19.68
N THR A 273 7.33 2.75 -20.88
CA THR A 273 7.17 3.59 -22.08
C THR A 273 5.72 4.03 -22.25
N GLY A 274 5.53 5.35 -22.44
CA GLY A 274 4.21 5.97 -22.58
C GLY A 274 3.48 6.24 -21.27
N ALA A 275 3.99 5.78 -20.13
CA ALA A 275 3.44 6.10 -18.82
C ALA A 275 3.63 7.59 -18.48
N THR A 276 2.65 8.20 -17.83
CA THR A 276 2.67 9.62 -17.46
C THR A 276 2.34 9.79 -15.99
N VAL A 277 3.13 10.58 -15.26
CA VAL A 277 2.82 11.02 -13.89
C VAL A 277 2.57 12.52 -13.91
N LEU A 278 1.36 12.93 -13.51
CA LEU A 278 0.99 14.32 -13.29
C LEU A 278 0.98 14.57 -11.79
N THR A 279 1.91 15.40 -11.30
CA THR A 279 2.05 15.68 -9.87
C THR A 279 2.49 17.10 -9.59
N SER A 280 2.07 17.65 -8.44
CA SER A 280 2.52 18.96 -7.96
C SER A 280 3.83 18.88 -7.18
N SER A 281 4.15 17.72 -6.60
CA SER A 281 5.36 17.52 -5.82
C SER A 281 5.84 16.07 -5.86
N VAL A 282 7.16 15.91 -5.84
CA VAL A 282 7.83 14.61 -5.72
C VAL A 282 8.85 14.71 -4.59
N GLY A 283 8.69 13.87 -3.57
CA GLY A 283 9.59 13.76 -2.43
C GLY A 283 10.08 12.33 -2.21
N GLY A 284 10.80 12.13 -1.10
CA GLY A 284 11.39 10.85 -0.71
C GLY A 284 12.84 10.68 -1.18
N SER A 285 13.45 9.56 -0.80
CA SER A 285 14.85 9.23 -1.07
C SER A 285 15.02 8.03 -2.02
N GLY A 286 13.92 7.54 -2.59
CA GLY A 286 13.87 6.42 -3.50
C GLY A 286 14.47 6.71 -4.87
N THR A 287 14.57 5.68 -5.69
CA THR A 287 15.10 5.77 -7.05
C THR A 287 13.97 5.75 -8.08
N THR A 288 14.07 6.58 -9.10
CA THR A 288 13.14 6.61 -10.22
C THR A 288 13.80 6.12 -11.50
N TYR A 289 13.05 5.33 -12.28
CA TYR A 289 13.42 4.80 -13.58
C TYR A 289 12.36 5.23 -14.59
N VAL A 290 12.79 5.65 -15.78
CA VAL A 290 11.87 5.99 -16.88
C VAL A 290 12.33 5.28 -18.15
N GLU A 291 11.46 4.44 -18.70
CA GLU A 291 11.72 3.67 -19.92
C GLU A 291 11.23 4.43 -21.15
N GLN A 292 12.09 4.59 -22.15
CA GLN A 292 11.74 5.10 -23.47
C GLN A 292 12.10 4.07 -24.54
N THR A 293 11.08 3.43 -25.11
CA THR A 293 11.25 2.50 -26.23
C THR A 293 11.33 3.27 -27.53
N LEU A 294 12.41 3.01 -28.27
CA LEU A 294 12.70 3.59 -29.57
C LEU A 294 12.47 2.49 -30.63
N PRO A 295 11.44 2.62 -31.48
CA PRO A 295 11.12 1.57 -32.44
C PRO A 295 12.22 1.41 -33.50
N SER A 296 12.24 0.25 -34.14
CA SER A 296 13.21 -0.04 -35.20
C SER A 296 13.06 0.88 -36.44
N GLY A 297 14.11 0.94 -37.26
CA GLY A 297 14.11 1.64 -38.55
C GLY A 297 14.71 3.04 -38.53
N ARG A 298 15.20 3.55 -37.39
CA ARG A 298 15.88 4.85 -37.29
C ARG A 298 17.09 4.81 -36.35
N GLN A 299 18.17 5.47 -36.78
CA GLN A 299 19.37 5.67 -35.95
C GLN A 299 19.37 7.00 -35.21
N TRP A 300 18.68 8.01 -35.73
CA TRP A 300 18.68 9.38 -35.20
C TRP A 300 17.38 9.68 -34.43
N TRP A 301 17.54 10.24 -33.23
CA TRP A 301 16.46 10.53 -32.29
C TRP A 301 16.63 11.89 -31.63
N TYR A 302 15.52 12.52 -31.29
CA TYR A 302 15.48 13.65 -30.37
C TYR A 302 14.99 13.14 -29.02
N LEU A 303 15.79 13.30 -27.97
CA LEU A 303 15.49 12.83 -26.62
C LEU A 303 15.71 13.96 -25.62
N ALA A 304 14.92 14.00 -24.55
CA ALA A 304 15.16 14.86 -23.40
C ALA A 304 15.26 13.99 -22.14
N SER A 305 15.98 14.47 -21.13
CA SER A 305 16.03 13.74 -19.86
C SER A 305 14.71 13.88 -19.10
N PRO A 306 14.01 12.77 -18.78
CA PRO A 306 12.82 12.79 -17.96
C PRO A 306 13.13 12.88 -16.45
N LEU A 307 14.40 12.75 -16.07
CA LEU A 307 14.86 12.74 -14.68
C LEU A 307 15.94 13.81 -14.43
N SER A 308 15.93 14.42 -13.26
CA SER A 308 17.05 15.20 -12.78
C SER A 308 18.23 14.26 -12.46
N GLY A 309 19.47 14.65 -12.76
CA GLY A 309 20.65 13.82 -12.44
C GLY A 309 20.90 12.61 -13.35
N ALA A 310 20.06 12.35 -14.36
CA ALA A 310 20.41 11.40 -15.41
C ALA A 310 21.69 11.87 -16.13
N THR A 311 22.49 10.93 -16.63
CA THR A 311 23.77 11.25 -17.28
C THR A 311 23.82 10.72 -18.71
N SER A 312 24.75 11.27 -19.51
CA SER A 312 25.02 10.85 -20.88
C SER A 312 25.34 9.35 -21.02
N ASN A 313 25.76 8.67 -19.95
CA ASN A 313 26.06 7.23 -19.94
C ASN A 313 24.86 6.37 -20.32
N VAL A 314 23.63 6.86 -20.14
CA VAL A 314 22.42 6.14 -20.58
C VAL A 314 22.39 5.92 -22.09
N ILE A 315 23.02 6.83 -22.86
CA ILE A 315 23.15 6.75 -24.31
C ILE A 315 24.57 6.33 -24.73
N ARG A 316 25.59 6.84 -24.03
CA ARG A 316 27.02 6.64 -24.34
C ARG A 316 27.75 5.88 -23.22
N PRO A 317 27.37 4.63 -22.93
CA PRO A 317 28.13 3.81 -21.98
C PRO A 317 29.53 3.50 -22.51
N ASP A 318 30.38 2.90 -21.68
CA ASP A 318 31.73 2.54 -22.09
C ASP A 318 31.75 1.65 -23.34
N GLY A 319 32.70 1.90 -24.24
CA GLY A 319 32.82 1.22 -25.53
C GLY A 319 31.70 1.52 -26.56
N SER A 320 30.75 2.41 -26.26
CA SER A 320 29.65 2.73 -27.18
C SER A 320 30.08 3.59 -28.37
N ALA A 321 29.66 3.18 -29.57
CA ALA A 321 29.76 3.97 -30.80
C ALA A 321 28.61 4.99 -30.97
N ASN A 322 27.69 5.07 -30.00
CA ASN A 322 26.58 6.03 -30.03
C ASN A 322 27.12 7.46 -29.91
N LEU A 323 26.35 8.41 -30.46
CA LEU A 323 26.61 9.84 -30.35
C LEU A 323 25.45 10.52 -29.61
N MET A 324 25.79 11.53 -28.83
CA MET A 324 24.84 12.40 -28.15
C MET A 324 25.40 13.81 -28.15
N THR A 325 24.59 14.77 -28.61
CA THR A 325 24.91 16.20 -28.69
C THR A 325 23.63 17.00 -28.42
N HIS A 326 23.75 18.32 -28.27
CA HIS A 326 22.62 19.25 -28.22
C HIS A 326 22.91 20.47 -29.09
N TYR A 327 21.87 21.15 -29.53
CA TYR A 327 22.01 22.44 -30.18
C TYR A 327 22.26 23.51 -29.13
N ASP A 328 23.28 24.35 -29.34
CA ASP A 328 23.62 25.47 -28.48
C ASP A 328 23.13 26.76 -29.15
N GLU A 329 22.09 27.35 -28.55
CA GLU A 329 21.47 28.59 -29.03
C GLU A 329 22.41 29.79 -28.97
N ALA A 330 23.43 29.78 -28.10
CA ALA A 330 24.39 30.89 -28.01
C ALA A 330 25.37 30.89 -29.18
N THR A 331 25.73 29.71 -29.68
CA THR A 331 26.72 29.55 -30.76
C THR A 331 26.07 29.20 -32.10
N PHE A 332 24.76 28.99 -32.13
CA PHE A 332 23.98 28.54 -33.29
C PHE A 332 24.58 27.29 -33.94
N ASN A 333 25.05 26.35 -33.12
CA ASN A 333 25.73 25.14 -33.60
C ASN A 333 25.46 23.94 -32.69
N TYR A 334 25.70 22.74 -33.20
CA TYR A 334 25.68 21.54 -32.36
C TYR A 334 26.93 21.48 -31.50
N SER A 335 26.75 21.10 -30.23
CA SER A 335 27.85 20.85 -29.32
C SER A 335 28.74 19.71 -29.83
N THR A 336 29.97 19.65 -29.34
CA THR A 336 30.78 18.44 -29.48
C THR A 336 30.05 17.25 -28.84
N ALA A 337 30.19 16.07 -29.45
CA ALA A 337 29.54 14.87 -28.96
C ALA A 337 30.18 14.41 -27.64
N TYR A 338 29.35 13.97 -26.70
CA TYR A 338 29.68 13.83 -25.28
C TYR A 338 30.76 12.84 -24.78
N ALA A 339 31.77 12.39 -25.50
CA ALA A 339 32.62 11.26 -25.08
C ALA A 339 31.88 9.98 -24.56
N ALA A 340 32.50 8.81 -24.68
CA ALA A 340 31.95 7.59 -24.08
C ALA A 340 32.26 7.57 -22.58
N ASN A 341 31.35 7.04 -21.76
CA ASN A 341 31.52 6.88 -20.32
C ASN A 341 31.81 8.19 -19.54
N SER A 342 31.43 9.34 -20.09
CA SER A 342 31.75 10.65 -19.48
C SER A 342 30.89 10.99 -18.25
N ALA A 343 29.78 10.28 -18.03
CA ALA A 343 28.81 10.56 -16.98
C ALA A 343 28.37 12.04 -16.94
N THR A 344 28.34 12.71 -18.10
CA THR A 344 28.00 14.13 -18.18
C THR A 344 26.53 14.32 -17.76
N PRO A 345 26.22 15.18 -16.77
CA PRO A 345 24.84 15.41 -16.34
C PRO A 345 23.98 15.95 -17.48
N LEU A 346 22.77 15.39 -17.62
CA LEU A 346 21.77 15.87 -18.57
C LEU A 346 20.94 16.98 -17.94
N VAL A 347 20.63 17.99 -18.75
CA VAL A 347 19.84 19.15 -18.33
C VAL A 347 18.37 18.85 -18.55
N ALA A 348 17.58 19.03 -17.48
CA ALA A 348 16.13 18.97 -17.51
C ALA A 348 15.56 19.89 -18.60
N GLY A 349 14.63 19.38 -19.42
CA GLY A 349 13.98 20.16 -20.50
C GLY A 349 14.83 20.41 -21.74
N ARG A 350 16.13 20.06 -21.74
CA ARG A 350 16.97 20.19 -22.94
C ARG A 350 16.70 19.05 -23.92
N GLY A 351 16.50 19.42 -25.19
CA GLY A 351 16.48 18.48 -26.30
C GLY A 351 17.90 18.08 -26.73
N TYR A 352 18.14 16.78 -26.85
CA TYR A 352 19.38 16.17 -27.31
C TYR A 352 19.17 15.45 -28.63
N VAL A 353 20.15 15.56 -29.52
CA VAL A 353 20.23 14.75 -30.73
C VAL A 353 21.09 13.53 -30.42
N VAL A 354 20.50 12.36 -30.62
CA VAL A 354 21.12 11.06 -30.34
C VAL A 354 21.23 10.26 -31.62
N LYS A 355 22.39 9.62 -31.83
CA LYS A 355 22.62 8.64 -32.90
C LYS A 355 23.02 7.30 -32.30
N PHE A 356 22.29 6.25 -32.65
CA PHE A 356 22.67 4.87 -32.33
C PHE A 356 23.48 4.21 -33.45
N SER A 357 24.26 3.18 -33.09
CA SER A 357 25.09 2.39 -34.01
C SER A 357 24.31 1.64 -35.10
N ASP A 358 23.05 1.32 -34.84
CA ASP A 358 22.19 0.47 -35.67
C ASP A 358 20.73 0.93 -35.55
N ALA A 359 19.86 0.38 -36.39
CA ALA A 359 18.45 0.75 -36.45
C ALA A 359 17.53 -0.23 -35.70
N ASN A 360 18.09 -1.09 -34.82
CA ASN A 360 17.28 -2.02 -34.05
C ASN A 360 16.45 -1.29 -33.01
N GLU A 361 15.30 -1.88 -32.67
CA GLU A 361 14.50 -1.46 -31.54
C GLU A 361 15.31 -1.58 -30.24
N ARG A 362 15.10 -0.63 -29.32
CA ARG A 362 15.74 -0.64 -28.00
C ARG A 362 14.92 0.13 -26.98
N THR A 363 15.13 -0.20 -25.70
CA THR A 363 14.61 0.59 -24.58
C THR A 363 15.75 1.29 -23.88
N VAL A 364 15.66 2.62 -23.80
CA VAL A 364 16.55 3.46 -23.02
C VAL A 364 15.95 3.61 -21.63
N VAL A 365 16.72 3.28 -20.59
CA VAL A 365 16.26 3.39 -19.19
C VAL A 365 17.00 4.53 -18.52
N PHE A 366 16.32 5.67 -18.36
CA PHE A 366 16.85 6.78 -17.58
C PHE A 366 16.78 6.43 -16.10
N THR A 367 17.86 6.70 -15.37
CA THR A 367 17.99 6.39 -13.94
C THR A 367 18.50 7.61 -13.18
N GLY A 368 18.08 7.75 -11.93
CA GLY A 368 18.64 8.72 -10.98
C GLY A 368 17.74 9.94 -10.76
N GLY A 369 17.99 10.63 -9.65
CA GLY A 369 17.29 11.84 -9.19
C GLY A 369 15.76 11.76 -9.18
N SER A 370 15.13 12.93 -9.31
CA SER A 370 13.68 13.12 -9.24
C SER A 370 13.05 13.21 -10.65
N LEU A 371 11.76 12.91 -10.75
CA LEU A 371 10.97 13.22 -11.95
C LEU A 371 11.12 14.70 -12.29
N ASN A 372 11.46 14.98 -13.54
CA ASN A 372 11.56 16.34 -14.04
C ASN A 372 10.14 16.93 -14.18
N ASN A 373 9.84 17.98 -13.43
CA ASN A 373 8.56 18.69 -13.45
C ASN A 373 8.50 19.82 -14.50
N GLY A 374 9.56 20.00 -15.30
CA GLY A 374 9.51 20.81 -16.50
C GLY A 374 9.22 22.29 -16.27
N GLU A 375 9.65 22.89 -15.14
CA GLU A 375 9.73 24.35 -15.06
C GLU A 375 10.74 24.84 -16.12
N VAL A 376 10.21 25.13 -17.31
CA VAL A 376 10.87 25.90 -18.34
C VAL A 376 10.40 27.33 -18.11
N ALA A 377 11.11 28.08 -17.28
CA ALA A 377 10.94 29.52 -17.24
C ALA A 377 11.37 30.07 -18.60
N LEU A 378 10.44 30.67 -19.32
CA LEU A 378 10.77 31.56 -20.44
C LEU A 378 11.37 32.82 -19.83
N THR A 379 12.70 32.88 -19.73
CA THR A 379 13.43 34.10 -19.34
C THR A 379 13.59 35.05 -20.50
#